data_AF-A0A850RNX9-F1
#
_entry.id   AF-A0A850RNX9-F1
#
_cell.length_a   1.000
_cell.length_b   1.000
_cell.length_c   1.000
_cell.angle_alpha   90.00
_cell.angle_beta   90.00
_cell.angle_gamma   90.00
#
_symmetry.space_group_name_H-M   'P 1'
#
loop_
_entity.id
_entity.type
_entity.pdbx_description
1 polymer ?
#
loop_
_entity_poly.entity_id
_entity_poly.type
_entity_poly.pdbx_seq_one_letter_code
_entity_poly.pdbx_strand_id
1 'polypeptide(L)'
;MLHQRHCRKPSGFTLIELMITVATIGILAAIAYPSYREYMFKSRRADAHAALMNIEMEQQKRRASGLGYVTTTTAWSALGFPTTSTDGYYSLTLASVTGGGYTAT
;
A
#
# COMPACT_ATOMS: atom_id res chain seq x y z
N MET A 1 44.76 -18.24 -53.87
CA MET A 1 43.57 -17.49 -53.36
C MET A 1 43.41 -17.80 -51.88
N LEU A 2 43.94 -16.98 -50.97
CA LEU A 2 43.77 -17.15 -49.53
C LEU A 2 42.80 -16.10 -49.01
N HIS A 3 41.62 -16.57 -48.60
CA HIS A 3 40.55 -15.77 -47.99
C HIS A 3 40.96 -15.34 -46.59
N GLN A 4 41.22 -14.04 -46.40
CA GLN A 4 41.40 -13.46 -45.08
C GLN A 4 40.03 -13.28 -44.39
N ARG A 5 39.72 -14.18 -43.45
CA ARG A 5 38.56 -14.04 -42.57
C ARG A 5 38.89 -13.05 -41.46
N HIS A 6 38.24 -11.89 -41.50
CA HIS A 6 38.34 -10.90 -40.43
C HIS A 6 37.60 -11.43 -39.19
N CYS A 7 38.35 -11.92 -38.20
CA CYS A 7 37.81 -12.22 -36.88
C CYS A 7 37.51 -10.89 -36.17
N ARG A 8 36.23 -10.55 -35.98
CA ARG A 8 35.82 -9.36 -35.22
C ARG A 8 36.23 -9.55 -33.75
N LYS A 9 37.00 -8.60 -33.21
CA LYS A 9 37.31 -8.55 -31.77
C LYS A 9 36.01 -8.25 -31.01
N PRO A 10 35.72 -8.95 -29.90
CA PRO A 10 34.59 -8.58 -29.03
C PRO A 10 34.84 -7.17 -28.47
N SER A 11 33.89 -6.26 -28.65
CA SER A 11 33.94 -4.92 -28.04
C SER A 11 33.50 -5.02 -26.57
N GLY A 12 34.36 -4.59 -25.65
CA GLY A 12 33.99 -4.42 -24.25
C GLY A 12 33.28 -3.09 -24.00
N PHE A 13 32.56 -3.01 -22.87
CA PHE A 13 31.93 -1.77 -22.39
C PHE A 13 32.98 -0.87 -21.75
N THR A 14 32.91 0.44 -21.99
CA THR A 14 33.85 1.39 -21.39
C THR A 14 33.41 1.83 -20.00
N LEU A 15 34.38 2.20 -19.15
CA LEU A 15 34.08 2.74 -17.82
C LEU A 15 33.29 4.06 -17.91
N ILE A 16 33.57 4.87 -18.93
CA ILE A 16 32.88 6.15 -19.16
C ILE A 16 31.41 5.95 -19.56
N GLU A 17 31.10 4.95 -20.38
CA GLU A 17 29.69 4.60 -20.71
C GLU A 17 28.92 4.20 -19.46
N LEU A 18 29.56 3.48 -18.53
CA LEU A 18 28.93 3.10 -17.27
C LEU A 18 28.68 4.33 -16.37
N MET A 19 29.66 5.24 -16.26
CA MET A 19 29.49 6.44 -15.44
C MET A 19 28.34 7.33 -15.94
N ILE A 20 28.23 7.52 -17.26
CA ILE A 20 27.14 8.29 -17.84
C ILE A 20 25.79 7.60 -17.58
N THR A 21 25.73 6.28 -17.75
CA THR A 21 24.51 5.50 -17.51
C THR A 21 24.05 5.57 -16.06
N VAL A 22 24.98 5.45 -15.10
CA VAL A 22 24.64 5.58 -13.67
C VAL A 22 24.22 7.01 -13.34
N ALA A 23 24.87 8.02 -13.92
CA ALA A 23 24.50 9.41 -13.72
C ALA A 23 23.07 9.70 -14.20
N THR A 24 22.66 9.20 -15.36
CA THR A 24 21.29 9.40 -15.87
C THR A 24 20.26 8.65 -15.03
N ILE A 25 20.53 7.40 -14.64
CA ILE A 25 19.64 6.64 -13.73
C ILE A 25 19.51 7.35 -12.38
N GLY A 26 20.59 7.90 -11.84
CA GLY A 26 20.59 8.65 -10.57
C GLY A 26 19.66 9.85 -10.61
N ILE A 27 19.69 10.63 -11.70
CA ILE A 27 18.80 11.79 -11.90
C ILE A 27 17.33 11.35 -11.96
N LEU A 28 17.04 10.28 -12.72
CA LEU A 28 15.68 9.76 -12.83
C LEU A 28 15.17 9.23 -11.49
N ALA A 29 16.01 8.48 -10.77
CA ALA A 29 15.66 7.90 -9.46
C ALA A 29 15.37 9.00 -8.42
N ALA A 30 16.11 10.10 -8.43
CA ALA A 30 15.90 11.22 -7.52
C ALA A 30 14.49 11.83 -7.62
N ILE A 31 13.89 11.84 -8.82
CA ILE A 31 12.54 12.35 -9.07
C ILE A 31 11.48 11.25 -8.89
N ALA A 32 11.76 10.05 -9.41
CA ALA A 32 10.80 8.95 -9.43
C ALA A 32 10.56 8.37 -8.04
N TYR A 33 11.60 8.25 -7.21
CA TYR A 33 11.50 7.63 -5.89
C TYR A 33 10.53 8.34 -4.93
N PRO A 34 10.61 9.67 -4.69
CA PRO A 34 9.66 10.36 -3.81
C PRO A 34 8.22 10.27 -4.35
N SER A 35 8.04 10.38 -5.68
CA SER A 35 6.73 10.25 -6.32
C SER A 35 6.10 8.87 -6.10
N TYR A 36 6.88 7.80 -6.28
CA TYR A 36 6.44 6.43 -6.02
C TYR A 36 6.07 6.22 -4.55
N ARG A 37 6.85 6.77 -3.62
CA ARG A 37 6.54 6.69 -2.18
C ARG A 37 5.22 7.37 -1.84
N GLU A 38 4.97 8.57 -2.37
CA GLU A 38 3.71 9.26 -2.13
C GLU A 38 2.51 8.50 -2.73
N TYR A 39 2.69 7.90 -3.92
CA TYR A 39 1.67 7.02 -4.50
C TYR A 39 1.34 5.85 -3.57
N MET A 40 2.36 5.17 -3.03
CA MET A 40 2.17 4.08 -2.08
C MET A 40 1.47 4.55 -0.80
N PHE A 41 1.84 5.72 -0.26
CA PHE A 41 1.14 6.26 0.91
C PHE A 41 -0.32 6.62 0.61
N LYS A 42 -0.60 7.19 -0.56
CA LYS A 42 -1.97 7.48 -1.00
C LYS A 42 -2.79 6.20 -1.12
N SER A 43 -2.23 5.14 -1.70
CA SER A 43 -2.88 3.83 -1.80
C SER A 43 -3.19 3.24 -0.43
N ARG A 44 -2.22 3.26 0.50
CA ARG A 44 -2.43 2.78 1.88
C ARG A 44 -3.50 3.59 2.62
N ARG A 45 -3.50 4.93 2.49
CA ARG A 45 -4.57 5.77 3.06
C ARG A 45 -5.94 5.40 2.48
N ALA A 46 -6.03 5.12 1.18
CA ALA A 46 -7.28 4.68 0.56
C ALA A 46 -7.78 3.33 1.13
N ASP A 47 -6.88 2.38 1.37
CA ASP A 47 -7.19 1.11 2.04
C ASP A 47 -7.73 1.33 3.47
N ALA A 48 -7.09 2.22 4.26
CA ALA A 48 -7.60 2.58 5.58
C ALA A 48 -9.01 3.22 5.52
N HIS A 49 -9.24 4.15 4.59
CA HIS A 49 -10.55 4.77 4.39
C HIS A 49 -11.62 3.73 4.02
N ALA A 50 -11.32 2.82 3.08
CA ALA A 50 -12.23 1.76 2.69
C ALA A 50 -12.56 0.84 3.87
N ALA A 51 -11.56 0.48 4.68
CA ALA A 51 -11.76 -0.33 5.88
C ALA A 51 -12.68 0.36 6.90
N LEU A 52 -12.48 1.65 7.17
CA LEU A 52 -13.35 2.42 8.07
C LEU A 52 -14.80 2.52 7.54
N MET A 53 -14.99 2.73 6.23
CA MET A 53 -16.32 2.72 5.62
C MET A 53 -17.01 1.36 5.74
N ASN A 54 -16.26 0.26 5.61
CA ASN A 54 -16.81 -1.09 5.80
C ASN A 54 -17.24 -1.34 7.26
N ILE A 55 -16.46 -0.87 8.25
CA ILE A 55 -16.86 -0.91 9.66
C ILE A 55 -18.18 -0.18 9.85
N GLU A 56 -18.31 1.05 9.32
CA GLU A 56 -19.54 1.83 9.42
C GLU A 56 -20.74 1.10 8.80
N MET A 57 -20.55 0.50 7.63
CA MET A 57 -21.60 -0.28 6.95
C MET A 57 -22.05 -1.49 7.79
N GLU A 58 -21.13 -2.28 8.34
CA GLU A 58 -21.49 -3.44 9.16
C GLU A 58 -22.14 -3.03 10.49
N GLN A 59 -21.68 -1.92 11.08
CA GLN A 59 -22.31 -1.31 12.26
C GLN A 59 -23.74 -0.88 11.96
N GLN A 60 -23.99 -0.27 10.80
CA GLN A 60 -25.32 0.16 10.39
C GLN A 60 -26.24 -1.00 10.06
N LYS A 61 -25.74 -2.05 9.40
CA LYS A 61 -26.48 -3.29 9.16
C LYS A 61 -26.90 -3.96 10.47
N ARG A 62 -25.99 -3.98 11.46
CA ARG A 62 -26.29 -4.49 12.80
C ARG A 62 -27.36 -3.66 13.50
N ARG A 63 -27.30 -2.33 13.40
CA ARG A 63 -28.36 -1.42 13.88
C ARG A 63 -29.70 -1.68 13.23
N ALA A 64 -29.72 -1.86 11.92
CA ALA A 64 -30.94 -2.19 11.16
C ALA A 64 -31.54 -3.54 11.61
N SER A 65 -30.72 -4.46 12.11
CA SER A 65 -31.16 -5.74 12.67
C SER A 65 -31.68 -5.65 14.11
N GLY A 66 -31.81 -4.44 14.67
CA GLY A 66 -32.31 -4.20 16.03
C GLY A 66 -31.27 -4.33 17.14
N LEU A 67 -30.00 -4.58 16.80
CA LEU A 67 -28.90 -4.68 17.76
C LEU A 67 -28.16 -3.34 17.90
N GLY A 68 -27.54 -3.09 19.05
CA GLY A 68 -26.69 -1.92 19.25
C GLY A 68 -25.37 -1.97 18.47
N TYR A 69 -24.62 -0.86 18.48
CA TYR A 69 -23.26 -0.83 17.94
C TYR A 69 -22.32 -1.73 18.73
N VAL A 70 -21.33 -2.29 18.03
CA VAL A 70 -20.16 -2.88 18.68
C VAL A 70 -19.22 -1.74 19.07
N THR A 71 -18.88 -1.63 20.35
CA THR A 71 -18.15 -0.47 20.87
C THR A 71 -16.74 -0.82 21.34
N THR A 72 -16.36 -2.08 21.41
CA THR A 72 -15.04 -2.51 21.88
C THR A 72 -14.41 -3.52 20.92
N THR A 73 -13.09 -3.46 20.80
CA THR A 73 -12.32 -4.41 19.98
C THR A 73 -12.50 -5.86 20.45
N THR A 74 -12.79 -6.10 21.73
CA THR A 74 -13.04 -7.46 22.26
C THR A 74 -14.36 -8.06 21.75
N ALA A 75 -15.33 -7.22 21.37
CA ALA A 75 -16.63 -7.64 20.83
C ALA A 75 -16.67 -7.60 19.28
N TRP A 76 -15.52 -7.38 18.64
CA TRP A 76 -15.41 -7.17 17.19
C TRP A 76 -15.95 -8.33 16.34
N SER A 77 -15.84 -9.56 16.82
CA SER A 77 -16.35 -10.75 16.10
C SER A 77 -17.84 -10.65 15.74
N ALA A 78 -18.61 -9.83 16.47
CA ALA A 78 -20.01 -9.57 16.20
C ALA A 78 -20.29 -8.69 14.96
N LEU A 79 -19.25 -8.09 14.34
CA LEU A 79 -19.33 -7.35 13.07
C LEU A 79 -19.08 -8.23 11.84
N GLY A 80 -18.49 -9.42 12.00
CA GLY A 80 -18.19 -10.31 10.87
C GLY A 80 -17.18 -9.75 9.86
N PHE A 81 -16.40 -8.74 10.24
CA PHE A 81 -15.36 -8.10 9.44
C PHE A 81 -13.98 -8.37 10.07
N PRO A 82 -12.86 -8.47 9.33
CA PRO A 82 -11.53 -8.67 9.92
C PRO A 82 -11.06 -7.45 10.73
N THR A 83 -10.20 -7.64 11.73
CA THR A 83 -9.54 -6.57 12.51
C THR A 83 -8.36 -5.93 11.78
N THR A 84 -8.29 -6.10 10.47
CA THR A 84 -7.23 -5.56 9.61
C THR A 84 -7.86 -4.98 8.35
N SER A 85 -7.22 -3.98 7.76
CA SER A 85 -7.64 -3.45 6.46
C SER A 85 -7.52 -4.52 5.36
N THR A 86 -8.18 -4.29 4.22
CA THR A 86 -8.29 -5.28 3.14
C THR A 86 -6.92 -5.69 2.61
N ASP A 87 -6.02 -4.71 2.42
CA ASP A 87 -4.66 -4.97 1.95
C ASP A 87 -3.68 -5.27 3.11
N GLY A 88 -4.15 -5.31 4.36
CA GLY A 88 -3.37 -5.69 5.53
C GLY A 88 -2.39 -4.63 6.05
N TYR A 89 -2.49 -3.38 5.59
CA TYR A 89 -1.61 -2.30 6.02
C TYR A 89 -1.93 -1.72 7.40
N TYR A 90 -3.17 -1.87 7.88
CA TYR A 90 -3.64 -1.30 9.15
C TYR A 90 -4.32 -2.35 10.02
N SER A 91 -4.08 -2.25 11.33
CA SER A 91 -4.90 -2.91 12.35
C SER A 91 -6.05 -1.99 12.75
N LEU A 92 -7.25 -2.53 12.84
CA LEU A 92 -8.47 -1.78 13.11
C LEU A 92 -8.98 -2.07 14.52
N THR A 93 -9.46 -1.03 15.19
CA THR A 93 -9.84 -1.06 16.60
C THR A 93 -11.12 -0.28 16.84
N LEU A 94 -11.85 -0.66 17.89
CA LEU A 94 -13.03 0.05 18.38
C LEU A 94 -12.84 0.45 19.84
N ALA A 95 -13.18 1.71 20.12
CA ALA A 95 -13.27 2.27 21.46
C ALA A 95 -14.69 2.78 21.72
N SER A 96 -15.19 2.54 22.93
CA SER A 96 -16.54 2.94 23.32
C SER A 96 -16.58 4.43 23.65
N VAL A 97 -17.65 5.10 23.25
CA VAL A 97 -17.91 6.51 23.59
C VAL A 97 -19.08 6.58 24.57
N THR A 98 -18.96 7.46 25.57
CA THR A 98 -20.05 7.75 26.53
C THR A 98 -21.34 8.07 25.78
N GLY A 99 -22.44 7.40 26.13
CA GLY A 99 -23.72 7.54 25.43
C GLY A 99 -24.00 6.47 24.36
N GLY A 100 -23.18 5.42 24.27
CA GLY A 100 -23.48 4.24 23.42
C GLY A 100 -23.00 4.35 21.97
N GLY A 101 -22.05 5.25 21.71
CA GLY A 101 -21.35 5.37 20.44
C GLY A 101 -20.03 4.58 20.40
N TYR A 102 -19.36 4.64 19.26
CA TYR A 102 -18.04 4.04 19.07
C TYR A 102 -17.12 4.99 18.29
N THR A 103 -15.81 4.82 18.49
CA THR A 103 -14.77 5.39 17.64
C THR A 103 -14.04 4.23 16.97
N ALA A 104 -13.92 4.28 15.65
CA ALA A 104 -13.13 3.34 14.86
C ALA A 104 -11.79 3.98 14.47
N THR A 105 -10.69 3.27 14.70
CA THR A 105 -9.33 3.71 14.37
C THR A 105 -8.51 2.57 13.81
#